data_AF-K2EKJ7-F1
#
_entry.id   AF-K2EKJ7-F1
#
_cell.length_a   1.000
_cell.length_b   1.000
_cell.length_c   1.000
_cell.angle_alpha   90.00
_cell.angle_beta   90.00
_cell.angle_gamma   90.00
#
_symmetry.space_group_name_H-M   'P 1'
#
loop_
_entity.id
_entity.type
_entity.pdbx_description
1 polymer ?
#
loop_
_entity_poly.entity_id
_entity_poly.type
_entity_poly.pdbx_seq_one_letter_code
_entity_poly.pdbx_strand_id
1 'polypeptide(L)' 'MSAVVSATELYTEGLMANEFARTVSRLQEMQSAEFLALSRRDVDTCLT' A
#
# COMPACT_ATOMS: atom_id res chain seq x y z
N MET A 1 7.77 -9.63 14.79
CA MET A 1 8.36 -8.35 15.24
C MET A 1 7.82 -7.28 14.32
N SER A 2 7.17 -6.23 14.84
CA SER A 2 6.64 -5.11 14.05
C SER A 2 7.55 -3.89 14.23
N ALA A 3 7.42 -2.89 13.36
CA ALA A 3 8.06 -1.59 13.54
C ALA A 3 7.61 -0.94 14.86
N VAL A 4 8.51 -0.13 15.45
CA VAL A 4 8.27 0.60 16.71
C VAL A 4 7.37 1.84 16.49
N VAL A 5 7.27 2.30 15.24
CA VAL A 5 6.51 3.49 14.83
C VAL A 5 5.54 3.18 13.70
N SER A 6 4.63 4.12 13.42
CA SER A 6 3.69 3.98 12.31
C SER A 6 4.41 4.01 10.95
N ALA A 7 3.75 3.48 9.90
CA ALA A 7 4.36 3.43 8.57
C ALA A 7 4.82 4.81 8.09
N THR A 8 4.02 5.86 8.30
CA THR A 8 4.31 7.24 7.87
C THR A 8 5.60 7.81 8.48
N GLU A 9 6.05 7.27 9.61
CA GLU A 9 7.21 7.77 10.37
C GLU A 9 8.51 7.00 10.08
N LEU A 10 8.43 5.91 9.31
CA LEU A 10 9.59 5.05 9.04
C LEU A 10 10.63 5.69 8.12
N TYR A 11 10.21 6.58 7.22
CA TYR A 11 11.08 7.15 6.18
C TYR A 11 10.72 8.61 5.87
N THR A 12 11.03 9.49 6.82
CA THR A 12 10.71 10.93 6.74
C THR A 12 11.77 11.74 5.99
N GLU A 13 12.94 11.15 5.70
CA GLU A 13 14.08 11.84 5.11
C GLU A 13 14.82 10.99 4.07
N GLY A 14 15.66 11.64 3.26
CA GLY A 14 16.40 11.00 2.16
C GLY A 14 15.66 10.98 0.82
N LEU A 15 16.34 10.51 -0.22
CA LEU A 15 15.87 10.59 -1.62
C LEU A 15 14.52 9.88 -1.85
N MET A 16 14.23 8.83 -1.07
CA MET A 16 13.04 8.00 -1.24
C MET A 16 11.87 8.42 -0.33
N ALA A 17 12.01 9.43 0.54
CA ALA A 17 10.98 9.81 1.51
C ALA A 17 9.63 10.12 0.84
N ASN A 18 9.66 10.88 -0.26
CA ASN A 18 8.45 11.23 -1.01
C ASN A 18 7.79 10.01 -1.67
N GLU A 19 8.59 9.08 -2.21
CA GLU A 19 8.07 7.86 -2.82
C GLU A 19 7.46 6.93 -1.77
N PHE A 20 8.12 6.84 -0.61
CA PHE A 20 7.65 6.06 0.50
C PHE A 20 6.32 6.61 1.04
N ALA A 21 6.19 7.93 1.21
CA ALA A 21 4.93 8.56 1.60
C ALA A 21 3.79 8.27 0.60
N ARG A 22 4.07 8.34 -0.72
CA ARG A 22 3.11 7.95 -1.77
C ARG A 22 2.69 6.50 -1.64
N THR A 23 3.64 5.61 -1.36
CA THR A 23 3.37 4.17 -1.18
C THR A 23 2.45 3.92 0.01
N VAL A 24 2.71 4.55 1.16
CA VAL A 24 1.85 4.45 2.34
C VAL A 24 0.44 4.95 2.03
N SER A 25 0.31 6.08 1.34
CA SER A 25 -1.00 6.61 0.93
C SER A 25 -1.76 5.63 0.03
N ARG A 26 -1.08 5.00 -0.94
CA ARG A 26 -1.72 4.01 -1.83
C ARG A 26 -2.16 2.77 -1.07
N LEU A 27 -1.35 2.30 -0.12
CA LEU A 27 -1.72 1.16 0.72
C LEU A 27 -2.94 1.46 1.59
N GLN A 28 -3.05 2.69 2.12
CA GLN A 28 -4.22 3.13 2.88
C GLN A 28 -5.47 3.16 2.01
N GLU A 29 -5.38 3.71 0.79
CA GLU A 29 -6.48 3.69 -0.18
C GLU A 29 -6.91 2.25 -0.50
N MET A 30 -5.96 1.35 -0.76
CA MET A 30 -6.26 -0.06 -1.06
C MET A 30 -6.89 -0.82 0.12
N GLN A 31 -6.74 -0.32 1.34
CA GLN A 31 -7.37 -0.85 2.55
C GLN A 31 -8.73 -0.19 2.84
N SER A 32 -9.13 0.84 2.10
CA SER A 32 -10.40 1.53 2.30
C SER A 32 -11.58 0.64 1.90
N ALA A 33 -12.74 0.85 2.52
CA ALA A 33 -13.96 0.10 2.22
C ALA A 33 -14.41 0.31 0.77
N GLU A 34 -14.24 1.53 0.24
CA GLU A 34 -14.56 1.87 -1.15
C GLU A 34 -13.70 1.06 -2.12
N PHE A 35 -12.39 0.96 -1.87
CA PHE A 35 -11.51 0.19 -2.74
C PHE A 35 -11.80 -1.31 -2.65
N LEU A 36 -12.07 -1.82 -1.44
CA LEU A 36 -12.42 -3.23 -1.23
C LEU A 36 -13.77 -3.63 -1.84
N ALA A 37 -14.69 -2.67 -2.03
CA ALA A 37 -15.98 -2.89 -2.68
C ALA A 37 -15.88 -2.96 -4.22
N LEU A 38 -14.73 -2.60 -4.81
CA LEU A 38 -14.53 -2.70 -6.25
C LEU A 38 -14.54 -4.16 -6.72
N SER A 39 -15.15 -4.40 -7.89
CA SER A 39 -15.13 -5.74 -8.51
C SER A 39 -13.70 -6.18 -8.80
N ARG A 40 -13.32 -7.33 -8.26
CA ARG A 40 -12.03 -7.96 -8.54
C ARG A 40 -12.06 -8.54 -9.96
N ARG A 41 -10.93 -8.46 -10.67
CA ARG A 41 -10.76 -9.17 -11.93
C ARG A 41 -10.52 -10.64 -11.65
N ASP A 42 -11.35 -11.50 -12.21
CA ASP A 42 -11.04 -12.93 -12.29
C ASP A 42 -9.97 -13.12 -13.36
N VAL A 43 -8.82 -13.61 -12.93
CA VAL A 43 -7.71 -13.99 -13.82
C VAL A 43 -7.56 -15.49 -13.72
N ASP A 44 -7.68 -16.18 -14.85
CA ASP A 44 -7.41 -17.62 -14.91
C ASP A 44 -5.91 -17.85 -14.79
N THR A 45 -5.47 -18.27 -13.61
CA THR A 45 -4.07 -18.57 -13.31
C THR A 45 -3.62 -19.95 -13.81
N CYS A 46 -4.51 -20.75 -14.41
CA CYS A 46 -4.17 -22.07 -14.96
C CYS A 46 -3.46 -21.99 -16.33
N LEU A 47 -3.43 -20.80 -16.95
CA LEU A 47 -2.88 -20.57 -18.28
C LEU A 47 -1.36 -20.26 -18.29
N THR A 48 -0.69 -20.36 -17.15
CA THR A 48 0.75 -20.10 -16.96
C THR A 48 1.43 -21.26 -16.26
#